data_AF-A0A3M2SMS5-F1
#
_entry.id   AF-A0A3M2SMS5-F1
#
_cell.length_a   1.000
_cell.length_b   1.000
_cell.length_c   1.000
_cell.angle_alpha   90.00
_cell.angle_beta   90.00
_cell.angle_gamma   90.00
#
_symmetry.space_group_name_H-M   'P 1'
#
loop_
_entity.id
_entity.type
_entity.pdbx_description
1 polymer ?
#
loop_
_entity_poly.entity_id
_entity_poly.type
_entity_poly.pdbx_seq_one_letter_code
_entity_poly.pdbx_strand_id
1 'polypeptide(L)'
;MAGPVSDKAALVETQVETPEACDGAVVDNDVEDLLAIPGLEDQESQPLAVASNSSQSLADTQLDILQPGLNAQFLLLTSLTTVAALSSNAALLHIPCEVPINDIFNPSRASLPSTLIPTELQKTIPHPPFVDVIPFPGVRDRLLRSLAVIDLEKLTIDLTGGAFKVWGSVPWDGTSWEVSEEFAKKWWFLIDENLLRATNFWRRQRLESNILASDILLGV
;
A
#
# COMPACT_ATOMS: atom_id res chain seq x y z
N MET A 1 -21.61 -36.92 51.33
CA MET A 1 -23.03 -37.25 51.06
C MET A 1 -23.54 -36.25 50.04
N ALA A 2 -24.00 -36.76 48.90
CA ALA A 2 -24.46 -36.01 47.74
C ALA A 2 -26.00 -35.97 47.70
N GLY A 3 -26.54 -34.90 47.09
CA GLY A 3 -27.91 -34.82 46.59
C GLY A 3 -28.61 -33.48 46.89
N PRO A 4 -29.50 -32.97 46.01
CA PRO A 4 -29.55 -33.11 44.55
C PRO A 4 -29.59 -31.77 43.80
N VAL A 5 -29.32 -31.90 42.51
CA VAL A 5 -29.45 -30.91 41.42
C VAL A 5 -30.93 -30.58 41.17
N SER A 6 -31.23 -29.32 40.84
CA SER A 6 -32.40 -29.00 40.01
C SER A 6 -32.07 -27.82 39.09
N ASP A 7 -31.94 -28.16 37.82
CA ASP A 7 -31.92 -27.28 36.66
C ASP A 7 -33.18 -26.40 36.60
N LYS A 8 -32.98 -25.13 36.22
CA LYS A 8 -33.98 -24.36 35.48
C LYS A 8 -33.28 -23.66 34.32
N ALA A 9 -33.27 -24.37 33.20
CA ALA A 9 -33.05 -23.79 31.88
C ALA A 9 -34.20 -22.81 31.57
N ALA A 10 -33.85 -21.55 31.27
CA ALA A 10 -34.77 -20.60 30.66
C ALA A 10 -34.53 -20.63 29.14
N LEU A 11 -35.47 -21.26 28.43
CA LEU A 11 -35.65 -21.16 27.00
C LEU A 11 -36.21 -19.75 26.71
N VAL A 12 -35.49 -18.94 25.93
CA VAL A 12 -36.07 -17.74 25.29
C VAL A 12 -36.02 -17.98 23.80
N GLU A 13 -37.16 -18.36 23.25
CA GLU A 13 -37.40 -18.47 21.81
C GLU A 13 -37.70 -17.08 21.22
N THR A 14 -36.90 -16.75 20.20
CA THR A 14 -37.23 -16.06 18.95
C THR A 14 -38.07 -14.78 18.95
N GLN A 15 -37.49 -13.73 18.36
CA GLN A 15 -38.11 -12.96 17.29
C GLN A 15 -37.04 -12.47 16.30
N VAL A 16 -37.06 -13.05 15.10
CA VAL A 16 -36.34 -12.57 13.91
C VAL A 16 -37.25 -11.51 13.30
N GLU A 17 -36.86 -10.24 13.35
CA GLU A 17 -37.51 -9.18 12.58
C GLU A 17 -36.91 -9.15 11.16
N THR A 18 -37.78 -9.40 10.18
CA THR A 18 -37.54 -9.20 8.75
C THR A 18 -37.64 -7.71 8.42
N PRO A 19 -36.76 -7.13 7.58
CA PRO A 19 -36.94 -5.76 7.12
C PRO A 19 -38.08 -5.68 6.07
N GLU A 20 -39.02 -4.77 6.32
CA GLU A 20 -40.08 -4.39 5.38
C GLU A 20 -39.50 -3.77 4.10
N ALA A 21 -40.10 -4.17 2.98
CA ALA A 21 -39.84 -3.64 1.66
C ALA A 21 -40.48 -2.25 1.51
N CYS A 22 -39.72 -1.28 0.97
CA CYS A 22 -40.27 -0.06 0.41
C CYS A 22 -40.29 -0.14 -1.12
N ASP A 23 -41.46 0.20 -1.63
CA ASP A 23 -41.94 0.12 -3.00
C ASP A 23 -41.41 1.26 -3.90
N GLY A 24 -41.25 0.95 -5.19
CA GLY A 24 -41.48 1.83 -6.35
C GLY A 24 -40.60 3.06 -6.60
N ALA A 25 -39.68 2.93 -7.56
CA ALA A 25 -39.48 3.94 -8.62
C ALA A 25 -38.95 3.27 -9.91
N VAL A 26 -39.82 3.19 -10.91
CA VAL A 26 -39.57 2.76 -12.29
C VAL A 26 -38.87 3.89 -13.04
N VAL A 27 -37.80 3.59 -13.77
CA VAL A 27 -37.34 4.41 -14.90
C VAL A 27 -36.85 3.48 -16.01
N ASP A 28 -37.27 3.82 -17.22
CA ASP A 28 -37.52 2.96 -18.36
C ASP A 28 -36.31 2.33 -19.06
N ASN A 29 -36.57 1.18 -19.67
CA ASN A 29 -35.81 0.63 -20.79
C ASN A 29 -36.25 1.37 -22.06
N ASP A 30 -35.32 2.01 -22.77
CA ASP A 30 -35.48 2.26 -24.21
C ASP A 30 -34.19 1.86 -24.95
N VAL A 31 -34.42 0.94 -25.89
CA VAL A 31 -33.48 0.39 -26.86
C VAL A 31 -33.71 1.11 -28.20
N GLU A 32 -32.62 1.29 -28.96
CA GLU A 32 -32.58 1.52 -30.43
C GLU A 32 -33.24 2.79 -30.99
N ASP A 33 -32.42 3.74 -31.48
CA ASP A 33 -32.76 4.45 -32.73
C ASP A 33 -31.53 5.09 -33.42
N LEU A 34 -31.36 4.72 -34.71
CA LEU A 34 -30.83 5.50 -35.84
C LEU A 34 -29.31 5.66 -36.06
N LEU A 35 -28.81 4.65 -36.77
CA LEU A 35 -27.98 4.83 -37.97
C LEU A 35 -28.62 5.81 -38.98
N ALA A 36 -27.90 6.88 -39.35
CA ALA A 36 -28.08 7.55 -40.64
C ALA A 36 -26.79 8.28 -41.07
N ILE A 37 -26.13 7.71 -42.07
CA ILE A 37 -25.06 8.33 -42.88
C ILE A 37 -25.71 8.93 -44.14
N PRO A 38 -25.24 10.09 -44.61
CA PRO A 38 -25.11 10.33 -46.06
C PRO A 38 -23.64 10.67 -46.39
N GLY A 39 -22.89 9.90 -47.18
CA GLY A 39 -22.95 9.79 -48.66
C GLY A 39 -21.95 10.78 -49.29
N LEU A 40 -20.67 10.38 -49.54
CA LEU A 40 -20.09 9.93 -50.84
C LEU A 40 -20.09 11.03 -51.93
N GLU A 41 -19.08 11.37 -52.73
CA GLU A 41 -17.71 10.98 -53.11
C GLU A 41 -17.07 12.28 -53.71
N ASP A 42 -15.76 12.48 -53.85
CA ASP A 42 -14.99 12.07 -55.03
C ASP A 42 -13.50 12.42 -54.87
N GLN A 43 -12.70 11.61 -55.58
CA GLN A 43 -11.25 11.57 -55.66
C GLN A 43 -10.63 12.81 -56.33
N GLU A 44 -9.44 13.26 -55.86
CA GLU A 44 -8.33 13.50 -56.79
C GLU A 44 -6.97 13.53 -56.07
N SER A 45 -6.05 12.70 -56.56
CA SER A 45 -4.61 12.78 -56.29
C SER A 45 -4.00 13.83 -57.22
N GLN A 46 -2.99 14.62 -56.78
CA GLN A 46 -1.84 15.09 -57.59
C GLN A 46 -0.85 16.00 -56.79
N PRO A 47 0.39 16.24 -57.26
CA PRO A 47 1.61 16.08 -56.45
C PRO A 47 2.38 17.36 -56.09
N LEU A 48 3.43 17.12 -55.28
CA LEU A 48 4.63 17.90 -54.95
C LEU A 48 4.97 19.10 -55.87
N ALA A 49 4.92 20.32 -55.32
CA ALA A 49 5.51 21.50 -55.93
C ALA A 49 6.80 21.92 -55.18
N VAL A 50 7.91 21.92 -55.90
CA VAL A 50 9.18 22.55 -55.50
C VAL A 50 9.09 24.03 -55.85
N ALA A 51 9.33 24.91 -54.87
CA ALA A 51 9.74 26.28 -55.11
C ALA A 51 10.94 26.61 -54.21
N SER A 52 12.09 26.74 -54.85
CA SER A 52 13.36 27.15 -54.25
C SER A 52 13.40 28.67 -54.03
N ASN A 53 14.17 29.05 -53.00
CA ASN A 53 14.87 30.33 -52.73
C ASN A 53 14.00 31.51 -52.20
N SER A 54 14.42 32.32 -51.21
CA SER A 54 15.77 32.66 -50.76
C SER A 54 15.84 33.09 -49.28
N SER A 55 16.92 32.66 -48.61
CA SER A 55 17.74 33.34 -47.60
C SER A 55 17.12 33.91 -46.30
N GLN A 56 17.37 33.25 -45.16
CA GLN A 56 18.05 33.87 -44.00
C GLN A 56 18.87 32.83 -43.21
N SER A 57 20.09 33.23 -42.87
CA SER A 57 21.16 32.47 -42.23
C SER A 57 20.99 32.43 -40.71
N LEU A 58 21.09 31.25 -40.10
CA LEU A 58 21.47 31.09 -38.70
C LEU A 58 22.46 29.92 -38.61
N ALA A 59 23.73 30.26 -38.81
CA ALA A 59 24.83 29.44 -38.30
C ALA A 59 24.92 29.63 -36.77
N ASP A 60 25.49 28.61 -36.14
CA ASP A 60 26.00 28.59 -34.78
C ASP A 60 24.98 28.43 -33.65
N THR A 61 24.69 27.16 -33.34
CA THR A 61 24.54 26.76 -31.94
C THR A 61 25.53 25.63 -31.68
N GLN A 62 26.78 26.04 -31.51
CA GLN A 62 27.87 25.25 -31.01
C GLN A 62 27.45 24.64 -29.67
N LEU A 63 27.54 23.31 -29.59
CA LEU A 63 27.26 22.51 -28.41
C LEU A 63 28.32 22.82 -27.36
N ASP A 64 28.12 23.88 -26.58
CA ASP A 64 28.95 24.16 -25.41
C ASP A 64 28.70 23.08 -24.36
N ILE A 65 29.72 22.23 -24.19
CA ILE A 65 29.86 21.29 -23.09
C ILE A 65 29.99 22.13 -21.82
N LEU A 66 28.86 22.50 -21.23
CA LEU A 66 28.82 23.07 -19.90
C LEU A 66 29.04 21.92 -18.91
N GLN A 67 30.15 22.02 -18.17
CA GLN A 67 30.41 21.22 -16.97
C GLN A 67 29.13 21.12 -16.13
N PRO A 68 28.79 19.96 -15.53
CA PRO A 68 27.58 19.84 -14.75
C PRO A 68 27.70 20.71 -13.49
N GLY A 69 27.25 21.96 -13.63
CA GLY A 69 26.91 22.82 -12.52
C GLY A 69 25.85 22.09 -11.70
N LEU A 70 25.96 22.23 -10.39
CA LEU A 70 25.10 21.65 -9.37
C LEU A 70 23.65 22.15 -9.54
N ASN A 71 22.96 21.72 -10.59
CA ASN A 71 21.56 22.00 -10.78
C ASN A 71 20.82 21.15 -9.75
N ALA A 72 20.48 21.77 -8.62
CA ALA A 72 19.57 21.25 -7.62
C ALA A 72 18.15 21.14 -8.22
N GLN A 73 17.99 20.27 -9.21
CA GLN A 73 16.70 19.74 -9.60
C GLN A 73 16.21 18.95 -8.38
N PHE A 74 15.32 19.57 -7.62
CA PHE A 74 14.64 18.91 -6.53
C PHE A 74 13.98 17.65 -7.10
N LEU A 75 14.45 16.48 -6.66
CA LEU A 75 13.72 15.24 -6.86
C LEU A 75 12.45 15.36 -6.01
N LEU A 76 11.31 15.63 -6.65
CA LEU A 76 10.03 15.56 -5.97
C LEU A 76 9.75 14.08 -5.67
N LEU A 77 10.17 13.65 -4.49
CA LEU A 77 9.95 12.29 -4.04
C LEU A 77 8.53 12.21 -3.49
N THR A 78 7.63 11.59 -4.25
CA THR A 78 6.27 11.32 -3.78
C THR A 78 6.34 10.24 -2.69
N SER A 79 5.45 10.35 -1.70
CA SER A 79 5.29 9.34 -0.67
C SER A 79 3.82 8.96 -0.52
N LEU A 80 3.58 7.68 -0.26
CA LEU A 80 2.28 7.14 0.11
C LEU A 80 2.12 7.21 1.64
N THR A 81 0.87 7.35 2.08
CA THR A 81 0.51 7.10 3.47
C THR A 81 0.65 5.61 3.77
N THR A 82 0.87 5.27 5.04
CA THR A 82 0.92 3.86 5.48
C THR A 82 -0.35 3.10 5.09
N VAL A 83 -1.52 3.71 5.27
CA VAL A 83 -2.80 3.10 4.89
C VAL A 83 -2.85 2.81 3.40
N ALA A 84 -2.47 3.76 2.54
CA ALA A 84 -2.48 3.54 1.09
C ALA A 84 -1.50 2.44 0.67
N ALA A 85 -0.31 2.41 1.27
CA ALA A 85 0.70 1.39 1.02
C ALA A 85 0.23 -0.02 1.43
N LEU A 86 -0.30 -0.15 2.66
CA LEU A 86 -0.81 -1.43 3.17
C LEU A 86 -2.04 -1.92 2.39
N SER A 87 -2.95 -1.02 2.00
CA SER A 87 -4.09 -1.36 1.15
C SER A 87 -3.65 -1.84 -0.24
N SER A 88 -2.59 -1.26 -0.81
CA SER A 88 -2.02 -1.72 -2.08
C SER A 88 -1.42 -3.12 -1.95
N ASN A 89 -0.71 -3.41 -0.86
CA ASN A 89 -0.21 -4.77 -0.57
C ASN A 89 -1.37 -5.75 -0.33
N ALA A 90 -2.44 -5.35 0.35
CA ALA A 90 -3.64 -6.17 0.58
C ALA A 90 -4.30 -6.55 -0.76
N ALA A 91 -4.45 -5.59 -1.67
CA ALA A 91 -4.99 -5.81 -3.00
C ALA A 91 -4.12 -6.80 -3.80
N LEU A 92 -2.79 -6.69 -3.70
CA LEU A 92 -1.85 -7.61 -4.35
C LEU A 92 -1.96 -9.04 -3.79
N LEU A 93 -2.23 -9.17 -2.49
CA LEU A 93 -2.42 -10.45 -1.82
C LEU A 93 -3.84 -11.01 -1.95
N HIS A 94 -4.78 -10.26 -2.54
CA HIS A 94 -6.21 -10.59 -2.55
C HIS A 94 -6.78 -10.81 -1.14
N ILE A 95 -6.28 -10.07 -0.14
CA ILE A 95 -6.83 -10.08 1.22
C ILE A 95 -8.06 -9.15 1.24
N PRO A 96 -9.25 -9.64 1.64
CA PRO A 96 -10.45 -8.81 1.72
C PRO A 96 -10.31 -7.77 2.84
N CYS A 97 -10.82 -6.56 2.60
CA CYS A 97 -10.72 -5.42 3.51
C CYS A 97 -11.57 -5.59 4.80
N GLU A 98 -12.48 -6.58 4.83
CA GLU A 98 -13.62 -6.60 5.76
C GLU A 98 -13.65 -7.78 6.75
N VAL A 99 -12.59 -8.59 6.84
CA VAL A 99 -12.65 -9.80 7.67
C VAL A 99 -11.69 -9.71 8.86
N PRO A 100 -12.19 -9.45 10.08
CA PRO A 100 -11.38 -9.38 11.29
C PRO A 100 -11.18 -10.77 11.89
N ILE A 101 -10.90 -11.78 11.06
CA ILE A 101 -10.66 -13.14 11.55
C ILE A 101 -9.16 -13.37 11.59
N ASN A 102 -8.68 -13.73 12.76
CA ASN A 102 -7.33 -14.28 12.89
C ASN A 102 -7.33 -15.66 12.24
N ASP A 103 -6.62 -15.80 11.13
CA ASP A 103 -6.49 -17.05 10.41
C ASP A 103 -5.05 -17.20 9.90
N ILE A 104 -4.74 -18.37 9.34
CA ILE A 104 -3.49 -18.63 8.64
C ILE A 104 -3.67 -18.28 7.16
N PHE A 105 -3.00 -17.23 6.70
CA PHE A 105 -3.01 -16.83 5.31
C PHE A 105 -1.95 -17.60 4.49
N ASN A 106 -2.39 -18.30 3.43
CA ASN A 106 -1.52 -19.10 2.58
C ASN A 106 -1.81 -18.87 1.08
N PRO A 107 -1.32 -17.75 0.51
CA PRO A 107 -1.52 -17.43 -0.90
C PRO A 107 -0.71 -18.34 -1.82
N SER A 108 -1.21 -18.50 -3.06
CA SER A 108 -0.46 -19.16 -4.12
C SER A 108 0.82 -18.40 -4.43
N ARG A 109 1.96 -19.10 -4.48
CA ARG A 109 3.30 -18.47 -4.57
C ARG A 109 3.69 -17.96 -5.96
N ALA A 110 2.91 -18.25 -7.00
CA ALA A 110 3.36 -18.15 -8.39
C ALA A 110 3.67 -16.73 -8.89
N SER A 111 3.45 -15.67 -8.10
CA SER A 111 3.64 -14.28 -8.53
C SER A 111 3.90 -13.29 -7.38
N LEU A 112 4.21 -13.76 -6.17
CA LEU A 112 4.37 -12.85 -5.02
C LEU A 112 5.78 -12.24 -4.94
N PRO A 113 5.91 -10.94 -4.64
CA PRO A 113 7.16 -10.35 -4.22
C PRO A 113 7.75 -11.10 -3.02
N SER A 114 9.06 -11.29 -3.00
CA SER A 114 9.75 -12.07 -1.96
C SER A 114 9.52 -11.54 -0.53
N THR A 115 9.31 -10.23 -0.40
CA THR A 115 9.01 -9.53 0.85
C THR A 115 7.63 -9.86 1.43
N LEU A 116 6.67 -10.28 0.60
CA LEU A 116 5.31 -10.61 0.99
C LEU A 116 5.03 -12.12 1.05
N ILE A 117 5.99 -12.97 0.70
CA ILE A 117 5.87 -14.42 0.90
C ILE A 117 5.66 -14.68 2.41
N PRO A 118 4.66 -15.49 2.80
CA PRO A 118 4.43 -15.82 4.22
C PRO A 118 5.63 -16.51 4.86
N THR A 119 5.99 -16.09 6.07
CA THR A 119 7.03 -16.73 6.87
C THR A 119 6.56 -18.07 7.44
N GLU A 120 7.49 -18.85 8.01
CA GLU A 120 7.13 -20.10 8.69
C GLU A 120 6.25 -19.87 9.93
N LEU A 121 6.45 -18.75 10.64
CA LEU A 121 5.58 -18.40 11.77
C LEU A 121 4.16 -18.05 11.31
N GLN A 122 4.02 -17.28 10.23
CA GLN A 122 2.70 -16.94 9.68
C GLN A 122 1.89 -18.18 9.27
N LYS A 123 2.55 -19.25 8.81
CA LYS A 123 1.91 -20.52 8.44
C LYS A 123 1.43 -21.35 9.63
N THR A 124 1.81 -20.98 10.86
CA THR A 124 1.55 -21.78 12.07
C THR A 124 0.79 -21.03 13.15
N ILE A 125 0.82 -19.69 13.12
CA ILE A 125 0.18 -18.83 14.11
C ILE A 125 -0.99 -18.11 13.43
N PRO A 126 -2.25 -18.32 13.82
CA PRO A 126 -3.37 -17.49 13.37
C PRO A 126 -3.17 -16.04 13.77
N HIS A 127 -3.32 -15.11 12.85
CA HIS A 127 -3.00 -13.70 13.08
C HIS A 127 -3.90 -12.74 12.31
N PRO A 128 -3.97 -11.46 12.74
CA PRO A 128 -4.73 -10.46 12.01
C PRO A 128 -4.18 -10.24 10.59
N PRO A 129 -5.04 -10.07 9.56
CA PRO A 129 -4.59 -9.93 8.16
C PRO A 129 -3.63 -8.75 7.90
N PHE A 130 -3.61 -7.73 8.75
CA PHE A 130 -2.69 -6.61 8.60
C PHE A 130 -1.21 -7.04 8.72
N VAL A 131 -0.91 -8.15 9.39
CA VAL A 131 0.47 -8.66 9.50
C VAL A 131 0.97 -9.09 8.12
N ASP A 132 0.12 -9.69 7.29
CA ASP A 132 0.49 -10.22 5.98
C ASP A 132 0.94 -9.13 4.99
N VAL A 133 0.39 -7.92 5.13
CA VAL A 133 0.63 -6.80 4.21
C VAL A 133 1.89 -5.99 4.55
N ILE A 134 2.59 -6.30 5.65
CA ILE A 134 3.85 -5.67 6.02
C ILE A 134 5.00 -6.29 5.20
N PRO A 135 5.75 -5.52 4.39
CA PRO A 135 6.76 -6.04 3.46
C PRO A 135 8.11 -6.33 4.13
N PHE A 136 8.10 -6.75 5.40
CA PHE A 136 9.28 -7.04 6.19
C PHE A 136 9.09 -8.36 6.95
N PRO A 137 9.65 -9.47 6.45
CA PRO A 137 9.56 -10.78 7.10
C PRO A 137 10.01 -10.75 8.57
N GLY A 138 11.11 -10.05 8.86
CA GLY A 138 11.64 -9.94 10.23
C GLY A 138 10.72 -9.16 11.17
N VAL A 139 10.12 -8.06 10.70
CA VAL A 139 9.14 -7.28 11.47
C VAL A 139 7.89 -8.10 11.74
N ARG A 140 7.36 -8.82 10.74
CA ARG A 140 6.21 -9.72 10.87
C ARG A 140 6.45 -10.79 11.93
N ASP A 141 7.58 -11.48 11.87
CA ASP A 141 7.92 -12.53 12.84
C ASP A 141 8.03 -12.01 14.27
N ARG A 142 8.58 -10.79 14.47
CA ARG A 142 8.65 -10.19 15.81
C ARG A 142 7.29 -9.71 16.32
N LEU A 143 6.46 -9.21 15.42
CA LEU A 143 5.08 -8.86 15.73
C LEU A 143 4.29 -10.10 16.17
N LEU A 144 4.38 -11.21 15.42
CA LEU A 144 3.75 -12.47 15.79
C LEU A 144 4.17 -12.97 17.18
N ARG A 145 5.46 -12.88 17.50
CA ARG A 145 5.98 -13.28 18.83
C ARG A 145 5.51 -12.37 19.97
N SER A 146 5.09 -11.15 19.67
CA SER A 146 4.63 -10.16 20.65
C SER A 146 3.11 -9.99 20.69
N LEU A 147 2.34 -10.65 19.81
CA LEU A 147 0.87 -10.52 19.72
C LEU A 147 0.14 -10.73 21.06
N ALA A 148 0.68 -11.57 21.95
CA ALA A 148 0.06 -11.86 23.25
C ALA A 148 0.17 -10.72 24.27
N VAL A 149 1.10 -9.79 24.09
CA VAL A 149 1.41 -8.71 25.06
C VAL A 149 1.33 -7.32 24.45
N ILE A 150 1.36 -7.21 23.12
CA ILE A 150 1.34 -5.93 22.43
C ILE A 150 -0.06 -5.30 22.46
N ASP A 151 -0.10 -3.99 22.68
CA ASP A 151 -1.32 -3.20 22.50
C ASP A 151 -1.52 -2.92 21.00
N LEU A 152 -2.30 -3.78 20.34
CA LEU A 152 -2.52 -3.71 18.90
C LEU A 152 -3.30 -2.45 18.47
N GLU A 153 -4.18 -1.94 19.33
CA GLU A 153 -4.92 -0.71 19.07
C GLU A 153 -3.96 0.48 19.01
N LYS A 154 -3.07 0.62 20.00
CA LYS A 154 -2.04 1.67 19.98
C LYS A 154 -1.08 1.53 18.81
N LEU A 155 -0.67 0.30 18.48
CA LEU A 155 0.19 0.08 17.31
C LEU A 155 -0.50 0.56 16.03
N THR A 156 -1.79 0.25 15.87
CA THR A 156 -2.58 0.65 14.69
C THR A 156 -2.72 2.17 14.60
N ILE A 157 -2.99 2.83 15.72
CA ILE A 157 -3.06 4.30 15.79
C ILE A 157 -1.74 4.94 15.37
N ASP A 158 -0.61 4.47 15.91
CA ASP A 158 0.69 5.03 15.56
C ASP A 158 1.06 4.75 14.08
N LEU A 159 0.77 3.54 13.59
CA LEU A 159 1.04 3.10 12.22
C LEU A 159 0.28 3.96 11.19
N THR A 160 -0.99 4.28 11.49
CA THR A 160 -1.86 5.11 10.65
C THR A 160 -1.69 6.61 10.89
N GLY A 161 -1.12 7.02 12.03
CA GLY A 161 -0.87 8.40 12.44
C GLY A 161 0.34 9.08 11.77
N GLY A 162 0.87 8.51 10.69
CA GLY A 162 1.98 9.11 9.93
C GLY A 162 3.38 8.76 10.43
N ALA A 163 3.51 7.73 11.28
CA ALA A 163 4.81 7.23 11.73
C ALA A 163 5.66 6.64 10.61
N PHE A 164 5.06 6.28 9.46
CA PHE A 164 5.77 5.77 8.31
C PHE A 164 5.56 6.65 7.09
N LYS A 165 6.61 6.71 6.28
CA LYS A 165 6.59 7.23 4.91
C LYS A 165 6.97 6.10 3.98
N VAL A 166 6.21 5.93 2.91
CA VAL A 166 6.53 4.94 1.87
C VAL A 166 6.85 5.69 0.59
N TRP A 167 8.13 5.71 0.23
CA TRP A 167 8.66 6.47 -0.89
C TRP A 167 8.42 5.77 -2.23
N GLY A 168 8.01 6.54 -3.23
CA GLY A 168 7.65 6.02 -4.55
C GLY A 168 6.28 5.34 -4.57
N SER A 169 6.13 4.34 -5.44
CA SER A 169 4.84 3.69 -5.74
C SER A 169 4.83 2.17 -5.56
N VAL A 170 5.89 1.60 -4.99
CA VAL A 170 6.08 0.14 -4.87
C VAL A 170 6.09 -0.27 -3.39
N PRO A 171 4.91 -0.38 -2.74
CA PRO A 171 4.83 -0.56 -1.29
C PRO A 171 5.26 -1.95 -0.81
N TRP A 172 5.38 -2.94 -1.69
CA TRP A 172 5.94 -4.25 -1.34
C TRP A 172 7.47 -4.26 -1.35
N ASP A 173 8.13 -3.21 -1.87
CA ASP A 173 9.58 -3.07 -1.74
C ASP A 173 9.93 -2.50 -0.36
N GLY A 174 10.58 -3.32 0.48
CA GLY A 174 11.00 -2.89 1.81
C GLY A 174 11.97 -1.70 1.79
N THR A 175 12.69 -1.46 0.69
CA THR A 175 13.59 -0.30 0.59
C THR A 175 12.86 1.02 0.49
N SER A 176 11.57 1.03 0.12
CA SER A 176 10.74 2.23 0.05
C SER A 176 10.29 2.75 1.41
N TRP A 177 10.48 2.02 2.50
CA TRP A 177 9.89 2.38 3.79
C TRP A 177 10.86 3.16 4.68
N GLU A 178 10.33 4.18 5.32
CA GLU A 178 11.01 4.97 6.34
C GLU A 178 10.09 5.10 7.56
N VAL A 179 10.61 4.80 8.74
CA VAL A 179 9.90 4.96 10.02
C VAL A 179 10.42 6.18 10.79
N SER A 180 9.54 6.87 11.51
CA SER A 180 9.94 7.97 12.39
C SER A 180 10.77 7.47 13.57
N GLU A 181 11.58 8.38 14.13
CA GLU A 181 12.45 8.06 15.26
C GLU A 181 11.65 7.77 16.54
N GLU A 182 10.55 8.48 16.75
CA GLU A 182 9.65 8.29 17.89
C GLU A 182 9.00 6.91 17.85
N PHE A 183 8.52 6.49 16.67
CA PHE A 183 7.96 5.16 16.49
C PHE A 183 9.02 4.08 16.69
N ALA A 184 10.23 4.28 16.14
CA ALA A 184 11.33 3.33 16.29
C ALA A 184 11.74 3.14 17.76
N LYS A 185 11.72 4.20 18.58
CA LYS A 185 11.98 4.12 20.02
C LYS A 185 10.86 3.40 20.76
N LYS A 186 9.60 3.78 20.50
CA LYS A 186 8.42 3.22 21.18
C LYS A 186 8.23 1.72 20.89
N TRP A 187 8.45 1.31 19.63
CA TRP A 187 8.24 -0.05 19.14
C TRP A 187 9.55 -0.75 18.78
N TRP A 188 10.64 -0.45 19.50
CA TRP A 188 12.01 -0.89 19.18
C TRP A 188 12.13 -2.40 18.94
N PHE A 189 11.35 -3.21 19.66
CA PHE A 189 11.38 -4.68 19.57
C PHE A 189 10.78 -5.21 18.25
N LEU A 190 10.05 -4.38 17.49
CA LEU A 190 9.58 -4.71 16.14
C LEU A 190 10.61 -4.37 15.07
N ILE A 191 11.47 -3.38 15.30
CA ILE A 191 12.37 -2.81 14.28
C ILE A 191 13.47 -3.81 13.91
N ASP A 192 13.49 -4.28 12.65
CA ASP A 192 14.54 -5.15 12.11
C ASP A 192 15.68 -4.37 11.43
N GLU A 193 16.76 -5.08 11.16
CA GLU A 193 17.93 -4.48 10.50
C GLU A 193 17.59 -3.95 9.10
N ASN A 194 16.64 -4.58 8.40
CA ASN A 194 16.26 -4.17 7.05
C ASN A 194 15.43 -2.88 7.06
N LEU A 195 14.43 -2.78 7.94
CA LEU A 195 13.63 -1.58 8.16
C LEU A 195 14.50 -0.43 8.65
N LEU A 196 15.42 -0.68 9.60
CA LEU A 196 16.35 0.34 10.09
C LEU A 196 17.32 0.79 8.98
N ARG A 197 17.80 -0.14 8.14
CA ARG A 197 18.65 0.19 6.98
C ARG A 197 17.91 1.03 5.96
N ALA A 198 16.68 0.67 5.61
CA ALA A 198 15.83 1.43 4.68
C ALA A 198 15.53 2.83 5.21
N THR A 199 15.17 2.92 6.48
CA THR A 199 14.92 4.20 7.18
C THR A 199 16.15 5.10 7.14
N ASN A 200 17.31 4.58 7.53
CA ASN A 200 18.55 5.35 7.53
C ASN A 200 19.03 5.70 6.12
N PHE A 201 18.69 4.90 5.10
CA PHE A 201 18.95 5.27 3.71
C PHE A 201 18.23 6.56 3.33
N TRP A 202 16.94 6.68 3.64
CA TRP A 202 16.14 7.87 3.31
C TRP A 202 16.49 9.09 4.16
N ARG A 203 16.76 8.90 5.46
CA ARG A 203 17.27 9.97 6.33
C ARG A 203 18.54 10.60 5.78
N ARG A 204 19.49 9.78 5.29
CA ARG A 204 20.72 10.27 4.67
C ARG A 204 20.50 11.07 3.38
N GLN A 205 19.47 10.75 2.60
CA GLN A 205 19.15 11.54 1.38
C GLN A 205 18.80 12.99 1.72
N ARG A 206 18.34 13.25 2.95
CA ARG A 206 18.00 14.58 3.47
C ARG A 206 19.02 15.12 4.48
N LEU A 207 20.20 14.48 4.57
CA LEU A 207 21.27 14.83 5.51
C LEU A 207 20.83 14.76 6.99
N GLU A 208 19.85 13.92 7.30
CA GLU A 208 19.43 13.64 8.68
C GLU A 208 20.32 12.56 9.31
N SER A 209 20.54 12.66 10.63
CA SER A 209 21.30 11.67 11.39
C SER A 209 20.64 10.29 11.35
N ASN A 210 21.46 9.23 11.26
CA ASN A 210 20.97 7.86 11.38
C ASN A 210 20.35 7.64 12.76
N ILE A 211 19.28 6.84 12.81
CA ILE A 211 18.78 6.23 14.04
C ILE A 211 19.69 5.03 14.34
N LEU A 212 20.38 5.04 15.48
CA LEU A 212 21.21 3.92 15.91
C LEU A 212 20.39 2.90 16.69
N ALA A 213 20.74 1.62 16.54
CA ALA A 213 20.11 0.54 17.30
C ALA A 213 20.28 0.73 18.82
N SER A 214 21.39 1.32 19.28
CA SER A 214 21.59 1.69 20.68
C SER A 214 20.56 2.71 21.16
N ASP A 215 20.23 3.68 20.32
CA ASP A 215 19.42 4.84 20.72
C ASP A 215 17.94 4.46 20.86
N ILE A 216 17.48 3.48 20.09
CA ILE A 216 16.12 2.93 20.22
C ILE A 216 15.98 2.02 21.45
N LEU A 217 17.06 1.36 21.89
CA LEU A 217 17.05 0.50 23.08
C LEU A 217 17.10 1.30 24.39
N LEU A 218 17.72 2.49 24.37
CA LEU A 218 17.88 3.35 25.55
C LEU A 218 16.67 4.27 25.80
N GLY A 219 15.70 4.31 24.89
CA GLY A 219 14.52 5.18 24.96
C GLY A 219 13.32 4.60 25.73
N VAL A 220 13.54 3.58 26.57
CA VAL A 220 12.49 2.89 27.37
C VAL A 220 12.41 3.48 28.77
#